data_AF-A0A0L0CTB0-F1
#
_entry.id   AF-A0A0L0CTB0-F1
#
_cell.length_a   1.000
_cell.length_b   1.000
_cell.length_c   1.000
_cell.angle_alpha   90.00
_cell.angle_beta   90.00
_cell.angle_gamma   90.00
#
_symmetry.space_group_name_H-M   'P 1'
#
loop_
_entity.id
_entity.type
_entity.pdbx_description
1 polymer ?
#
loop_
_entity_poly.entity_id
_entity_poly.type
_entity_poly.pdbx_seq_one_letter_code
_entity_poly.pdbx_strand_id
1 'polypeptide(L)'
;MKSKEEKPILDLHICYKSNYETPTYLGKLIFNSYPININRNKDQFDIIYTKSFLTNNWDYNLSIKGNYITSYNRVVFVRIPRDSPPNKMKCPPFWDYSVLGSGPLHKIKKKNKNNIIQNMVQYSFSNKNIQNYYIPFLKKDELQTNESYIICLYSDENDFEGMQIINAHFYINTTDSIILIFLIIFIVVFLPLIFSLTYLCVLFKMNILKVKMQKLQLLNRKDEIEDRLKDELNLDQYESI
;
A
#
# COMPACT_ATOMS: atom_id res chain seq x y z
N MET A 1 -3.02 -57.90 17.51
CA MET A 1 -2.11 -56.91 16.89
C MET A 1 -2.14 -57.11 15.38
N LYS A 2 -2.87 -56.27 14.64
CA LYS A 2 -2.81 -56.22 13.17
C LYS A 2 -2.19 -54.86 12.82
N SER A 3 -1.02 -54.88 12.19
CA SER A 3 -0.33 -53.70 11.68
C SER A 3 -1.26 -53.00 10.67
N LYS A 4 -1.61 -51.74 10.95
CA LYS A 4 -2.23 -50.88 9.95
C LYS A 4 -1.24 -50.72 8.81
N GLU A 5 -1.59 -51.27 7.65
CA GLU A 5 -0.88 -51.14 6.40
C GLU A 5 -0.59 -49.64 6.14
N GLU A 6 0.67 -49.24 6.32
CA GLU A 6 1.16 -47.99 5.76
C GLU A 6 1.02 -48.13 4.24
N LYS A 7 0.12 -47.35 3.64
CA LYS A 7 0.02 -47.30 2.19
C LYS A 7 1.39 -46.91 1.63
N PRO A 8 1.97 -47.70 0.71
CA PRO A 8 3.26 -47.38 0.14
C PRO A 8 3.20 -46.01 -0.53
N ILE A 9 4.29 -45.24 -0.42
CA ILE A 9 4.48 -44.01 -1.18
C ILE A 9 4.52 -44.44 -2.65
N LEU A 10 3.43 -44.22 -3.37
CA LEU A 10 3.28 -44.58 -4.78
C LEU A 10 4.22 -43.68 -5.60
N ASP A 11 5.42 -44.19 -5.90
CA ASP A 11 6.36 -43.55 -6.82
C ASP A 11 5.93 -43.87 -8.25
N LEU A 12 4.94 -43.13 -8.73
CA LEU A 12 4.34 -43.35 -10.03
C LEU A 12 5.10 -42.56 -11.09
N HIS A 13 5.35 -43.21 -12.22
CA HIS A 13 6.07 -42.64 -13.34
C HIS A 13 5.20 -42.76 -14.59
N ILE A 14 5.09 -41.67 -15.36
CA ILE A 14 4.35 -41.69 -16.62
C ILE A 14 5.33 -42.06 -17.74
N CYS A 15 4.94 -43.06 -18.52
CA CYS A 15 5.55 -43.37 -19.80
C CYS A 15 4.48 -43.24 -20.88
N TYR A 16 4.80 -42.52 -21.95
CA TYR A 16 3.98 -42.47 -23.16
C TYR A 16 4.35 -43.64 -24.07
N LYS A 17 3.36 -44.34 -24.60
CA LYS A 17 3.56 -45.34 -25.64
C LYS A 17 2.47 -45.17 -26.70
N SER A 18 2.90 -44.94 -27.93
CA SER A 18 2.06 -45.03 -29.12
C SER A 18 2.26 -46.38 -29.81
N ASN A 19 1.35 -46.79 -30.69
CA ASN A 19 1.51 -48.00 -31.50
C ASN A 19 2.64 -47.87 -32.54
N TYR A 20 3.06 -46.64 -32.85
CA TYR A 20 4.06 -46.33 -33.88
C TYR A 20 5.40 -45.84 -33.31
N GLU A 21 5.46 -45.53 -32.02
CA GLU A 21 6.65 -44.94 -31.39
C GLU A 21 7.12 -45.78 -30.19
N THR A 22 8.43 -45.76 -29.94
CA THR A 22 9.02 -46.41 -28.78
C THR A 22 8.54 -45.74 -27.49
N PRO A 23 8.39 -46.49 -26.38
CA PRO A 23 7.96 -45.91 -25.12
C PRO A 23 8.90 -44.79 -24.66
N THR A 24 8.35 -43.60 -24.42
CA THR A 24 9.10 -42.43 -23.98
C THR A 24 8.75 -42.12 -22.54
N TYR A 25 9.76 -42.04 -21.69
CA TYR A 25 9.59 -41.63 -20.30
C TYR A 25 9.21 -40.15 -20.23
N LEU A 26 8.02 -39.84 -19.71
CA LEU A 26 7.52 -38.47 -19.60
C LEU A 26 7.89 -37.81 -18.27
N GLY A 27 8.13 -38.61 -17.22
CA GLY A 27 8.52 -38.06 -15.92
C GLY A 27 7.87 -38.76 -14.74
N LYS A 28 8.21 -38.27 -13.55
CA LYS A 28 7.62 -38.71 -12.28
C LYS A 28 6.30 -37.99 -12.06
N LEU A 29 5.26 -38.76 -11.76
CA LEU A 29 3.94 -38.26 -11.38
C LEU A 29 3.97 -37.85 -9.90
N ILE A 30 3.72 -36.58 -9.63
CA ILE A 30 3.61 -36.06 -8.26
C ILE A 30 2.15 -35.68 -8.04
N PHE A 31 1.44 -36.46 -7.21
CA PHE A 31 0.11 -36.08 -6.75
C PHE A 31 0.24 -35.10 -5.59
N ASN A 32 -0.03 -33.81 -5.86
CA ASN A 32 -0.25 -32.84 -4.81
C ASN A 32 -1.69 -33.01 -4.31
N SER A 33 -1.88 -33.71 -3.20
CA SER A 33 -3.18 -33.79 -2.55
C SER A 33 -3.54 -32.44 -1.94
N TYR A 34 -4.80 -32.02 -2.07
CA TYR A 34 -5.30 -30.85 -1.35
C TYR A 34 -5.04 -30.99 0.16
N PRO A 35 -4.50 -29.95 0.81
CA PRO A 35 -4.26 -29.99 2.24
C PRO A 35 -5.57 -30.15 3.02
N ILE A 36 -5.54 -31.01 4.04
CA ILE A 36 -6.72 -31.41 4.83
C ILE A 36 -6.60 -30.86 6.26
N ASN A 37 -7.73 -30.62 6.92
CA ASN A 37 -7.80 -30.10 8.30
C ASN A 37 -7.06 -28.77 8.49
N ILE A 38 -7.23 -27.85 7.53
CA ILE A 38 -6.70 -26.50 7.65
C ILE A 38 -7.65 -25.66 8.50
N ASN A 39 -7.08 -24.85 9.40
CA ASN A 39 -7.84 -23.86 10.14
C ASN A 39 -8.36 -22.78 9.18
N ARG A 40 -9.69 -22.64 9.05
CA ARG A 40 -10.34 -21.69 8.16
C ARG A 40 -11.16 -20.71 9.01
N ASN A 41 -11.00 -19.42 8.76
CA ASN A 41 -11.80 -18.38 9.39
C ASN A 41 -12.58 -17.63 8.30
N LYS A 42 -13.60 -18.30 7.74
CA LYS A 42 -14.38 -17.76 6.62
C LYS A 42 -15.23 -16.54 6.99
N ASP A 43 -15.63 -16.46 8.26
CA ASP A 43 -16.53 -15.41 8.77
C ASP A 43 -15.79 -14.19 9.31
N GLN A 44 -14.45 -14.22 9.32
CA GLN A 44 -13.62 -13.13 9.83
C GLN A 44 -12.88 -12.43 8.68
N PHE A 45 -12.78 -11.11 8.81
CA PHE A 45 -12.02 -10.26 7.90
C PHE A 45 -10.74 -9.79 8.60
N ASP A 46 -9.59 -10.11 8.01
CA ASP A 46 -8.31 -9.52 8.40
C ASP A 46 -8.21 -8.11 7.80
N ILE A 47 -7.82 -7.14 8.61
CA ILE A 47 -7.60 -5.76 8.14
C ILE A 47 -6.11 -5.57 7.86
N ILE A 48 -5.77 -5.26 6.60
CA ILE A 48 -4.41 -4.98 6.17
C ILE A 48 -4.27 -3.48 5.99
N TYR A 49 -3.51 -2.83 6.87
CA TYR A 49 -3.29 -1.39 6.82
C TYR A 49 -2.16 -1.05 5.84
N THR A 50 -2.40 -0.09 4.94
CA THR A 50 -1.29 0.57 4.24
C THR A 50 -0.58 1.51 5.20
N LYS A 51 0.76 1.51 5.20
CA LYS A 51 1.57 2.35 6.10
C LYS A 51 1.38 3.84 5.83
N SER A 52 1.06 4.22 4.59
CA SER A 52 0.80 5.62 4.24
C SER A 52 -0.20 5.75 3.09
N PHE A 53 -0.80 6.93 2.98
CA PHE A 53 -1.62 7.32 1.82
C PHE A 53 -0.76 7.43 0.55
N LEU A 54 0.48 7.92 0.68
CA LEU A 54 1.38 8.18 -0.46
C LEU A 54 2.24 6.98 -0.83
N THR A 55 2.46 6.06 0.12
CA THR A 55 3.22 4.84 -0.14
C THR A 55 2.34 3.64 0.14
N ASN A 56 2.07 2.85 -0.91
CA ASN A 56 1.38 1.54 -0.84
C ASN A 56 2.22 0.48 -0.09
N ASN A 57 2.89 0.86 0.99
CA ASN A 57 3.75 0.00 1.79
C ASN A 57 2.88 -0.76 2.78
N TRP A 58 2.66 -2.05 2.56
CA TRP A 58 1.96 -2.93 3.47
C TRP A 58 2.74 -4.24 3.58
N ASP A 59 2.63 -4.91 4.73
CA ASP A 59 3.22 -6.22 4.99
C ASP A 59 2.14 -7.09 5.66
N TYR A 60 1.91 -8.30 5.14
CA TYR A 60 0.92 -9.24 5.66
C TYR A 60 1.52 -10.64 5.76
N ASN A 61 1.41 -11.25 6.94
CA ASN A 61 1.94 -12.58 7.20
C ASN A 61 0.79 -13.52 7.55
N LEU A 62 0.65 -14.60 6.79
CA LEU A 62 -0.33 -15.65 7.03
C LEU A 62 0.38 -16.95 7.42
N SER A 63 -0.05 -17.54 8.53
CA SER A 63 0.43 -18.86 8.94
C SER A 63 -0.68 -19.90 8.79
N ILE A 64 -0.47 -20.88 7.92
CA ILE A 64 -1.41 -21.97 7.68
C ILE A 64 -0.89 -23.23 8.36
N LYS A 65 -1.74 -23.85 9.17
CA LYS A 65 -1.52 -25.15 9.77
C LYS A 65 -2.47 -26.16 9.15
N GLY A 66 -1.93 -27.26 8.64
CA GLY A 66 -2.73 -28.30 7.99
C GLY A 66 -1.92 -29.55 7.68
N ASN A 67 -2.62 -30.60 7.30
CA ASN A 67 -2.01 -31.85 6.87
C ASN A 67 -1.71 -31.77 5.37
N TYR A 68 -0.63 -32.42 4.94
CA TYR A 68 -0.23 -32.50 3.53
C TYR A 68 0.07 -31.13 2.86
N ILE A 69 0.44 -30.11 3.64
CA ILE A 69 0.99 -28.88 3.05
C ILE A 69 2.38 -29.19 2.51
N THR A 70 2.59 -28.87 1.24
CA THR A 70 3.78 -29.08 0.42
C THR A 70 4.42 -27.75 0.04
N SER A 71 5.62 -27.80 -0.58
CA SER A 71 6.30 -26.62 -1.14
C SER A 71 5.62 -26.07 -2.39
N TYR A 72 4.72 -26.85 -3.00
CA TYR A 72 4.00 -26.48 -4.22
C TYR A 72 2.73 -25.69 -3.94
N ASN A 73 2.23 -25.75 -2.70
CA ASN A 73 1.07 -24.96 -2.31
C ASN A 73 1.29 -23.47 -2.56
N ARG A 74 0.24 -22.81 -3.04
CA ARG A 74 0.24 -21.39 -3.34
C ARG A 74 -0.88 -20.71 -2.59
N VAL A 75 -0.57 -19.58 -1.98
CA VAL A 75 -1.59 -18.71 -1.40
C VAL A 75 -1.72 -17.49 -2.28
N VAL A 76 -2.95 -17.16 -2.63
CA VAL A 76 -3.28 -16.11 -3.58
C VAL A 76 -4.37 -15.19 -3.03
N PHE A 77 -4.23 -13.91 -3.33
CA PHE A 77 -5.30 -12.91 -3.17
C PHE A 77 -6.16 -12.87 -4.42
N VAL A 78 -7.46 -13.04 -4.24
CA VAL A 78 -8.48 -12.96 -5.29
C VAL A 78 -9.37 -11.76 -4.99
N ARG A 79 -9.55 -10.86 -5.96
CA ARG A 79 -10.39 -9.67 -5.80
C ARG A 79 -11.87 -10.07 -5.71
N ILE A 80 -12.60 -9.48 -4.76
CA ILE A 80 -14.06 -9.63 -4.69
C ILE A 80 -14.70 -8.52 -5.54
N PRO A 81 -15.52 -8.85 -6.55
CA PRO A 81 -16.34 -7.88 -7.25
C PRO A 81 -17.29 -7.19 -6.27
N ARG A 82 -17.38 -5.85 -6.35
CA ARG A 82 -18.18 -5.01 -5.44
C ARG A 82 -19.67 -5.40 -5.39
N ASP A 83 -20.18 -6.00 -6.47
CA ASP A 83 -21.59 -6.37 -6.61
C ASP A 83 -21.89 -7.83 -6.22
N SER A 84 -20.89 -8.60 -5.79
CA SER A 84 -21.06 -10.02 -5.45
C SER A 84 -21.40 -10.23 -3.97
N PRO A 85 -22.41 -11.07 -3.63
CA PRO A 85 -22.73 -11.35 -2.24
C PRO A 85 -21.57 -12.13 -1.58
N PRO A 86 -21.09 -11.70 -0.41
CA PRO A 86 -19.86 -12.23 0.22
C PRO A 86 -19.93 -13.74 0.54
N ASN A 87 -21.14 -14.28 0.69
CA ASN A 87 -21.35 -15.68 1.10
C ASN A 87 -21.41 -16.69 -0.07
N LYS A 88 -21.33 -16.24 -1.34
CA LYS A 88 -21.44 -17.16 -2.50
C LYS A 88 -20.15 -17.29 -3.30
N MET A 89 -19.12 -16.51 -3.01
CA MET A 89 -17.93 -16.49 -3.85
C MET A 89 -16.98 -17.62 -3.46
N LYS A 90 -16.81 -18.57 -4.39
CA LYS A 90 -15.79 -19.62 -4.30
C LYS A 90 -14.47 -19.11 -4.86
N CYS A 91 -13.37 -19.73 -4.44
CA CYS A 91 -12.07 -19.46 -5.05
C CYS A 91 -12.07 -19.92 -6.51
N PRO A 92 -11.87 -19.01 -7.47
CA PRO A 92 -11.90 -19.29 -8.90
C PRO A 92 -10.62 -20.02 -9.36
N PRO A 93 -10.44 -20.29 -10.68
CA PRO A 93 -9.19 -20.83 -11.20
C PRO A 93 -7.99 -19.94 -10.89
N PHE A 94 -6.83 -20.57 -10.66
CA PHE A 94 -5.62 -19.90 -10.18
C PHE A 94 -5.18 -18.72 -11.06
N TRP A 95 -5.12 -18.86 -12.39
CA TRP A 95 -4.57 -17.84 -13.29
C TRP A 95 -5.53 -16.69 -13.64
N ASP A 96 -6.84 -16.93 -13.57
CA ASP A 96 -7.81 -15.98 -14.12
C ASP A 96 -8.09 -14.80 -13.16
N TYR A 97 -7.94 -15.00 -11.86
CA TYR A 97 -8.35 -14.02 -10.84
C TYR A 97 -7.31 -13.79 -9.74
N SER A 98 -6.12 -14.38 -9.86
CA SER A 98 -5.02 -14.15 -8.92
C SER A 98 -4.44 -12.74 -9.09
N VAL A 99 -4.48 -11.97 -8.00
CA VAL A 99 -3.87 -10.62 -7.94
C VAL A 99 -2.45 -10.71 -7.41
N LEU A 100 -2.24 -11.48 -6.34
CA LEU A 100 -0.94 -11.71 -5.71
C LEU A 100 -0.79 -13.17 -5.31
N GLY A 101 0.39 -13.74 -5.52
CA GLY A 101 0.66 -15.14 -5.14
C GLY A 101 2.00 -15.30 -4.43
N SER A 102 1.98 -15.91 -3.25
CA SER A 102 3.21 -16.27 -2.52
C SER A 102 3.35 -17.79 -2.41
N GLY A 103 4.59 -18.24 -2.60
CA GLY A 103 5.02 -19.57 -2.16
C GLY A 103 5.31 -19.60 -0.66
N PRO A 104 5.55 -20.80 -0.11
CA PRO A 104 5.88 -20.98 1.30
C PRO A 104 7.31 -20.54 1.62
N LEU A 105 7.49 -19.65 2.61
CA LEU A 105 8.79 -19.01 2.90
C LEU A 105 9.75 -19.85 3.74
N HIS A 106 9.22 -20.65 4.66
CA HIS A 106 10.03 -21.52 5.51
C HIS A 106 9.87 -22.98 5.08
N LYS A 107 11.01 -23.68 4.92
CA LYS A 107 11.04 -25.14 4.74
C LYS A 107 10.16 -25.79 5.82
N ILE A 108 9.19 -26.55 5.35
CA ILE A 108 8.22 -27.31 6.12
C ILE A 108 8.91 -28.04 7.28
N LYS A 109 8.69 -27.58 8.52
CA LYS A 109 9.16 -28.29 9.71
C LYS A 109 8.23 -29.49 9.96
N LYS A 110 8.62 -30.68 9.49
CA LYS A 110 7.90 -31.93 9.80
C LYS A 110 7.91 -32.17 11.31
N LYS A 111 6.74 -32.15 11.95
CA LYS A 111 6.59 -32.64 13.34
C LYS A 111 6.35 -34.16 13.31
N ASN A 112 7.42 -34.91 13.61
CA ASN A 112 7.52 -36.33 14.00
C ASN A 112 6.79 -37.44 13.20
N LYS A 113 7.44 -38.62 13.19
CA LYS A 113 7.15 -39.80 12.38
C LYS A 113 5.89 -40.61 12.76
N ASN A 114 5.24 -40.31 13.89
CA ASN A 114 4.09 -41.12 14.34
C ASN A 114 2.85 -40.22 14.50
N ASN A 115 1.87 -40.44 13.62
CA ASN A 115 0.55 -39.82 13.53
C ASN A 115 0.48 -38.37 13.02
N ILE A 116 0.00 -38.26 11.77
CA ILE A 116 -0.55 -37.07 11.11
C ILE A 116 0.45 -35.91 11.04
N ILE A 117 1.14 -35.81 9.91
CA ILE A 117 2.11 -34.74 9.61
C ILE A 117 1.36 -33.39 9.53
N GLN A 118 1.21 -32.73 10.68
CA GLN A 118 0.75 -31.34 10.76
C GLN A 118 1.93 -30.44 10.40
N ASN A 119 1.88 -29.86 9.21
CA ASN A 119 2.86 -28.90 8.74
C ASN A 119 2.34 -27.49 9.03
N MET A 120 3.21 -26.64 9.60
CA MET A 120 2.96 -25.21 9.72
C MET A 120 3.82 -24.49 8.68
N VAL A 121 3.17 -23.66 7.88
CA VAL A 121 3.79 -22.95 6.77
C VAL A 121 3.40 -21.48 6.83
N GLN A 122 4.40 -20.62 6.68
CA GLN A 122 4.22 -19.18 6.69
C GLN A 122 4.33 -18.64 5.25
N TYR A 123 3.39 -17.78 4.90
CA TYR A 123 3.34 -17.01 3.67
C TYR A 123 3.45 -15.53 4.06
N SER A 124 4.28 -14.76 3.37
CA SER A 124 4.42 -13.31 3.64
C SER A 124 4.27 -12.54 2.35
N PHE A 125 3.41 -11.54 2.40
CA PHE A 125 3.07 -10.65 1.31
C PHE A 125 3.52 -9.24 1.68
N SER A 126 4.14 -8.52 0.76
CA SER A 126 4.73 -7.22 0.97
C SER A 126 4.88 -6.52 -0.38
N ASN A 127 4.56 -5.24 -0.42
CA ASN A 127 4.75 -4.46 -1.65
C ASN A 127 6.24 -4.12 -1.94
N LYS A 128 7.15 -4.31 -0.98
CA LYS A 128 8.57 -3.93 -1.16
C LYS A 128 9.39 -4.99 -1.89
N ASN A 129 9.04 -6.26 -1.71
CA ASN A 129 9.84 -7.41 -2.18
C ASN A 129 9.07 -8.23 -3.22
N ILE A 130 8.55 -7.56 -4.25
CA ILE A 130 7.70 -8.17 -5.29
C ILE A 130 8.42 -9.29 -6.04
N GLN A 131 9.74 -9.19 -6.17
CA GLN A 131 10.60 -10.16 -6.88
C GLN A 131 10.62 -11.55 -6.21
N ASN A 132 10.23 -11.65 -4.94
CA ASN A 132 10.20 -12.92 -4.21
C ASN A 132 8.86 -13.65 -4.37
N TYR A 133 7.89 -13.06 -5.10
CA TYR A 133 6.62 -13.70 -5.38
C TYR A 133 6.71 -14.60 -6.60
N TYR A 134 6.05 -15.75 -6.48
CA TYR A 134 5.91 -16.68 -7.58
C TYR A 134 5.04 -16.09 -8.70
N ILE A 135 3.98 -15.37 -8.32
CA ILE A 135 3.21 -14.50 -9.20
C ILE A 135 3.58 -13.06 -8.86
N PRO A 136 4.52 -12.43 -9.60
CA PRO A 136 4.71 -11.00 -9.51
C PRO A 136 3.52 -10.32 -10.21
N PHE A 137 2.54 -9.84 -9.42
CA PHE A 137 1.45 -8.94 -9.86
C PHE A 137 0.93 -9.23 -11.30
N LEU A 138 0.24 -10.37 -11.50
CA LEU A 138 -0.05 -10.82 -12.88
C LEU A 138 -1.15 -10.05 -13.62
N LYS A 139 -1.85 -9.12 -12.97
CA LYS A 139 -2.72 -8.17 -13.66
C LYS A 139 -2.38 -6.77 -13.18
N LYS A 140 -2.19 -5.86 -14.14
CA LYS A 140 -2.02 -4.40 -13.97
C LYS A 140 -3.25 -3.72 -13.34
N ASP A 141 -4.02 -4.43 -12.53
CA ASP A 141 -4.97 -3.85 -11.61
C ASP A 141 -4.22 -3.76 -10.28
N GLU A 142 -3.65 -2.59 -10.03
CA GLU A 142 -3.04 -2.24 -8.75
C GLU A 142 -3.93 -2.75 -7.62
N LEU A 143 -3.34 -3.36 -6.60
CA LEU A 143 -4.06 -3.74 -5.40
C LEU A 143 -4.72 -2.47 -4.84
N GLN A 144 -6.03 -2.34 -5.06
CA GLN A 144 -6.76 -1.14 -4.75
C GLN A 144 -6.90 -1.07 -3.24
N THR A 145 -6.46 0.05 -2.68
CA THR A 145 -6.68 0.40 -1.28
C THR A 145 -8.18 0.57 -1.04
N ASN A 146 -8.68 0.15 0.12
CA ASN A 146 -10.09 0.18 0.47
C ASN A 146 -10.98 -0.82 -0.28
N GLU A 147 -10.42 -1.98 -0.65
CA GLU A 147 -11.17 -3.10 -1.22
C GLU A 147 -10.98 -4.41 -0.45
N SER A 148 -11.96 -5.31 -0.63
CA SER A 148 -11.98 -6.65 -0.05
C SER A 148 -11.43 -7.69 -1.02
N TYR A 149 -10.66 -8.63 -0.49
CA TYR A 149 -10.05 -9.74 -1.19
C TYR A 149 -10.33 -11.04 -0.45
N ILE A 150 -10.39 -12.14 -1.19
CA ILE A 150 -10.44 -13.50 -0.64
C ILE A 150 -9.03 -14.08 -0.72
N ILE A 151 -8.56 -14.64 0.39
CA ILE A 151 -7.31 -15.39 0.40
C ILE A 151 -7.62 -16.86 0.16
N CYS A 152 -7.11 -17.35 -0.96
CA CYS A 152 -7.31 -18.70 -1.46
C CYS A 152 -6.02 -19.50 -1.40
N LEU A 153 -6.11 -20.76 -1.00
CA LEU A 153 -5.02 -21.73 -1.02
C LEU A 153 -5.25 -22.74 -2.15
N TYR A 154 -4.23 -22.93 -2.97
CA TYR A 154 -4.18 -23.91 -4.04
C TYR A 154 -3.12 -24.96 -3.75
N SER A 155 -3.27 -26.16 -4.30
CA SER A 155 -2.28 -27.24 -4.22
C SER A 155 -1.12 -26.97 -5.17
N ASP A 156 -1.43 -26.47 -6.36
CA ASP A 156 -0.48 -25.95 -7.34
C ASP A 156 -1.10 -24.81 -8.18
N GLU A 157 -0.44 -24.43 -9.28
CA GLU A 157 -0.88 -23.35 -10.18
C GLU A 157 -1.84 -23.83 -11.28
N ASN A 158 -2.02 -25.14 -11.43
CA ASN A 158 -2.89 -25.74 -12.43
C ASN A 158 -4.30 -26.00 -11.89
N ASP A 159 -4.49 -25.83 -10.57
CA ASP A 159 -5.76 -26.02 -9.90
C ASP A 159 -6.85 -25.04 -10.41
N PHE A 160 -7.99 -25.61 -10.78
CA PHE A 160 -9.17 -24.89 -11.26
C PHE A 160 -10.08 -24.36 -10.14
N GLU A 161 -9.96 -24.87 -8.91
CA GLU A 161 -10.72 -24.41 -7.75
C GLU A 161 -9.80 -24.34 -6.52
N GLY A 162 -9.81 -23.20 -5.84
CA GLY A 162 -9.04 -23.00 -4.62
C GLY A 162 -9.83 -23.29 -3.35
N MET A 163 -9.12 -23.36 -2.23
CA MET A 163 -9.70 -23.44 -0.91
C MET A 163 -9.66 -22.08 -0.22
N GLN A 164 -10.84 -21.51 0.06
CA GLN A 164 -10.95 -20.26 0.83
C GLN A 164 -10.45 -20.47 2.25
N ILE A 165 -9.52 -19.60 2.69
CA ILE A 165 -8.93 -19.63 4.03
C ILE A 165 -9.51 -18.53 4.91
N ILE A 166 -9.42 -17.28 4.44
CA ILE A 166 -9.81 -16.08 5.16
C ILE A 166 -10.10 -14.95 4.16
N ASN A 167 -10.85 -13.93 4.58
CA ASN A 167 -11.06 -12.73 3.80
C ASN A 167 -10.17 -11.61 4.33
N ALA A 168 -9.66 -10.75 3.46
CA ALA A 168 -8.82 -9.62 3.84
C ALA A 168 -9.37 -8.32 3.26
N HIS A 169 -9.35 -7.25 4.05
CA HIS A 169 -9.74 -5.91 3.63
C HIS A 169 -8.54 -4.99 3.73
N PHE A 170 -8.18 -4.34 2.62
CA PHE A 170 -7.11 -3.35 2.64
C PHE A 170 -7.67 -2.02 3.09
N TYR A 171 -7.12 -1.46 4.17
CA TYR A 171 -7.58 -0.19 4.73
C TYR A 171 -6.46 0.85 4.70
N ILE A 172 -6.79 2.09 4.41
CA ILE A 172 -5.84 3.20 4.45
C ILE A 172 -5.64 3.60 5.91
N ASN A 173 -4.39 3.75 6.36
CA ASN A 173 -4.15 4.25 7.70
C ASN A 173 -4.76 5.66 7.89
N THR A 174 -5.65 5.78 8.86
CA THR A 174 -6.44 6.99 9.11
C THR A 174 -5.60 8.13 9.65
N THR A 175 -4.48 7.84 10.33
CA THR A 175 -3.58 8.87 10.85
C THR A 175 -2.98 9.72 9.74
N ASP A 176 -2.54 9.09 8.66
CA ASP A 176 -1.96 9.79 7.51
C ASP A 176 -3.02 10.54 6.70
N SER A 177 -4.23 9.97 6.63
CA SER A 177 -5.37 10.62 5.98
C SER A 177 -5.75 11.92 6.71
N ILE A 178 -5.70 11.92 8.04
CA ILE A 178 -5.92 13.11 8.87
C ILE A 178 -4.84 14.17 8.60
N ILE A 179 -3.56 13.78 8.54
CA ILE A 179 -2.45 14.69 8.24
C ILE A 179 -2.64 15.35 6.87
N LEU A 180 -3.04 14.57 5.86
CA LEU A 180 -3.28 15.09 4.50
C LEU A 180 -4.45 16.07 4.46
N ILE A 181 -5.54 15.78 5.16
CA ILE A 181 -6.69 16.71 5.30
C ILE A 181 -6.23 18.01 5.96
N PHE A 182 -5.44 17.93 7.05
CA PHE A 182 -4.88 19.13 7.69
C PHE A 182 -3.96 19.93 6.77
N LEU A 183 -3.17 19.26 5.93
CA LEU A 183 -2.30 19.91 4.96
C LEU A 183 -3.10 20.68 3.90
N ILE A 184 -4.18 20.09 3.38
CA ILE A 184 -5.08 20.77 2.44
C ILE A 184 -5.73 21.98 3.10
N ILE A 185 -6.26 21.83 4.32
CA ILE A 185 -6.86 22.93 5.09
C ILE A 185 -5.81 24.04 5.33
N PHE A 186 -4.57 23.68 5.63
CA PHE A 186 -3.48 24.65 5.81
C PHE A 186 -3.22 25.47 4.54
N ILE A 187 -3.14 24.81 3.39
CA ILE A 187 -2.89 25.47 2.10
C ILE A 187 -4.06 26.36 1.68
N VAL A 188 -5.31 25.93 1.90
CA VAL A 188 -6.51 26.66 1.45
C VAL A 188 -6.89 27.79 2.40
N VAL A 189 -6.70 27.61 3.71
CA VAL A 189 -7.20 28.57 4.72
C VAL A 189 -6.08 29.42 5.29
N PHE A 190 -5.01 28.78 5.78
CA PHE A 190 -3.96 29.49 6.51
C PHE A 190 -3.01 30.23 5.59
N LEU A 191 -2.66 29.64 4.43
CA LEU A 191 -1.76 30.28 3.47
C LEU A 191 -2.33 31.63 2.96
N PRO A 192 -3.60 31.71 2.49
CA PRO A 192 -4.16 32.99 2.06
C PRO A 192 -4.36 33.98 3.20
N LEU A 193 -4.64 33.51 4.42
CA LEU A 193 -4.71 34.37 5.60
C LEU A 193 -3.36 35.04 5.90
N ILE A 194 -2.26 34.29 5.86
CA ILE A 194 -0.91 34.83 6.08
C ILE A 194 -0.55 35.84 4.97
N PHE A 195 -0.85 35.53 3.72
CA PHE A 195 -0.64 36.47 2.61
C PHE A 195 -1.49 37.73 2.74
N SER A 196 -2.76 37.61 3.14
CA SER A 196 -3.62 38.75 3.39
C SER A 196 -3.11 39.64 4.53
N LEU A 197 -2.63 39.03 5.61
CA LEU A 197 -2.13 39.76 6.78
C LEU A 197 -0.83 40.50 6.46
N THR A 198 0.10 39.84 5.78
CA THR A 198 1.36 40.45 5.32
C THR A 198 1.10 41.60 4.34
N TYR A 199 0.17 41.42 3.39
CA TYR A 199 -0.26 42.47 2.47
C TYR A 199 -0.80 43.71 3.21
N LEU A 200 -1.64 43.49 4.22
CA LEU A 200 -2.22 44.57 5.03
C LEU A 200 -1.14 45.33 5.82
N CYS A 201 -0.16 44.63 6.40
CA CYS A 201 0.98 45.26 7.06
C CYS A 201 1.82 46.11 6.09
N VAL A 202 2.04 45.64 4.86
CA VAL A 202 2.78 46.40 3.83
C VAL A 202 2.01 47.66 3.44
N LEU A 203 0.70 47.57 3.22
CA LEU A 203 -0.14 48.73 2.92
C LEU A 203 -0.09 49.77 4.04
N PHE A 204 -0.18 49.33 5.30
CA PHE A 204 -0.12 50.24 6.44
C PHE A 204 1.23 50.97 6.52
N LYS A 205 2.34 50.25 6.33
CA LYS A 205 3.69 50.83 6.28
C LYS A 205 3.84 51.85 5.15
N MET A 206 3.33 51.51 3.96
CA MET A 206 3.35 52.41 2.79
C MET A 206 2.56 53.70 3.04
N ASN A 207 1.38 53.60 3.66
CA ASN A 207 0.58 54.78 3.99
C ASN A 207 1.27 55.70 5.00
N ILE A 208 1.87 55.14 6.06
CA ILE A 208 2.66 55.93 7.02
C ILE A 208 3.84 56.61 6.33
N LEU A 209 4.55 55.89 5.45
CA LEU A 209 5.68 56.44 4.72
C LEU A 209 5.25 57.60 3.80
N LYS A 210 4.11 57.46 3.12
CA LYS A 210 3.55 58.49 2.25
C LYS A 210 3.20 59.76 3.04
N VAL A 211 2.57 59.62 4.21
CA VAL A 211 2.25 60.77 5.09
C VAL A 211 3.53 61.45 5.56
N LYS A 212 4.56 60.68 5.97
CA LYS A 212 5.85 61.25 6.38
C LYS A 212 6.56 61.98 5.23
N MET A 213 6.52 61.42 4.01
CA MET A 213 7.08 62.06 2.82
C MET A 213 6.39 63.39 2.50
N GLN A 214 5.05 63.45 2.56
CA GLN A 214 4.31 64.70 2.35
C GLN A 214 4.70 65.76 3.37
N LYS A 215 4.84 65.38 4.65
CA LYS A 215 5.29 66.30 5.70
C LYS A 215 6.71 66.82 5.44
N LEU A 216 7.63 65.96 5.01
CA LEU A 216 8.99 66.36 4.64
C LEU A 216 9.01 67.31 3.43
N GLN A 217 8.20 67.06 2.41
CA GLN A 217 8.10 67.95 1.25
C GLN A 217 7.56 69.34 1.62
N LEU A 218 6.61 69.42 2.54
CA LEU A 218 6.08 70.69 3.03
C LEU A 218 7.11 71.47 3.85
N LEU A 219 7.88 70.79 4.70
CA LEU A 219 8.99 71.41 5.45
C LEU A 219 10.05 71.95 4.49
N ASN A 220 10.47 71.15 3.50
CA ASN A 220 11.49 71.55 2.53
C ASN A 220 11.06 72.78 1.72
N ARG A 221 9.77 72.87 1.33
CA ARG A 221 9.22 74.06 0.67
C ARG A 221 9.14 75.26 1.59
N LYS A 222 8.86 75.07 2.88
CA LYS A 222 8.86 76.15 3.86
C LYS A 222 10.28 76.72 4.00
N ASP A 223 11.27 75.85 4.13
CA ASP A 223 12.68 76.26 4.26
C ASP A 223 13.15 76.97 2.98
N GLU A 224 12.81 76.47 1.79
CA GLU A 224 13.12 77.14 0.51
C GLU A 224 12.49 78.54 0.41
N ILE A 225 11.27 78.72 0.92
CA ILE A 225 10.60 80.03 0.96
C ILE A 225 11.28 80.95 1.98
N GLU A 226 11.66 80.42 3.14
CA GLU A 226 12.34 81.18 4.20
C GLU A 226 13.71 81.69 3.72
N ASP A 227 14.48 80.86 3.01
CA ASP A 227 15.77 81.23 2.43
C ASP A 227 15.61 82.30 1.34
N ARG A 228 14.64 82.14 0.42
CA ARG A 228 14.36 83.17 -0.62
C ARG A 228 13.91 84.50 0.00
N LEU A 229 13.13 84.47 1.07
CA LEU A 229 12.72 85.68 1.78
C LEU A 229 13.91 86.36 2.46
N LYS A 230 14.83 85.61 3.06
CA LYS A 230 16.07 86.17 3.65
C LYS A 230 16.96 86.82 2.60
N ASP A 231 17.12 86.18 1.45
CA ASP A 231 17.86 86.72 0.30
C ASP A 231 17.23 88.02 -0.23
N GLU A 232 15.90 88.04 -0.44
CA GLU A 232 15.19 89.23 -0.96
C GLU A 232 15.15 90.40 0.04
N LEU A 233 15.12 90.10 1.35
CA LEU A 233 15.12 91.10 2.42
C LEU A 233 16.54 91.57 2.80
N ASN A 234 17.61 91.04 2.18
CA ASN A 234 19.01 91.35 2.51
C ASN A 234 19.32 91.22 4.02
N LEU A 235 18.69 90.25 4.70
CA LEU A 235 18.82 90.09 6.15
C LEU A 235 20.21 89.59 6.57
N ASP A 236 21.01 89.08 5.65
CA ASP A 236 22.42 88.70 5.86
C ASP A 236 23.31 89.89 6.28
N GLN A 237 22.86 91.14 6.10
CA GLN A 237 23.59 92.32 6.55
C GLN A 237 23.26 92.76 7.99
N TYR A 238 22.26 92.18 8.65
CA TYR A 238 21.80 92.65 9.97
C TYR A 238 22.21 91.75 11.15
N GLU A 239 22.81 90.57 10.92
CA GLU A 239 23.33 89.71 11.99
C GLU A 239 24.82 89.96 12.33
N SER A 240 25.46 90.99 11.76
CA SER A 240 26.83 91.38 12.10
C SER A 240 26.95 92.79 12.70
N ILE A 241 26.15 93.11 13.73
CA ILE A 241 26.41 94.20 14.69
C ILE A 241 26.06 93.73 16.10
#